data_AF-A0A3M0DP90-F1
#
_entry.id   AF-A0A3M0DP90-F1
#
_cell.length_a   1.000
_cell.length_b   1.000
_cell.length_c   1.000
_cell.angle_alpha   90.00
_cell.angle_beta   90.00
_cell.angle_gamma   90.00
#
_symmetry.space_group_name_H-M   'P 1'
#
loop_
_entity.id
_entity.type
_entity.pdbx_description
1 polymer ?
#
loop_
_entity_poly.entity_id
_entity_poly.type
_entity_poly.pdbx_seq_one_letter_code
_entity_poly.pdbx_strand_id
1 'polypeptide(L)' 'MSNTSTPDDVPAVHDTNDDGRLRSVVVTYEGTPDRQTLYPPEATETERLTHWLTADADAFHHLDEMR' A
#
# COMPACT_ATOMS: atom_id res chain seq x y z
N MET A 1 -46.32 0.39 21.75
CA MET A 1 -45.52 -0.83 21.52
C MET A 1 -44.19 -0.38 20.95
N SER A 2 -43.12 -0.43 21.76
CA SER A 2 -41.78 -0.01 21.33
C SER A 2 -41.11 -1.19 20.65
N ASN A 3 -40.97 -1.13 19.33
CA ASN A 3 -40.07 -2.02 18.60
C ASN A 3 -38.72 -1.31 18.51
N THR A 4 -37.70 -1.86 19.16
CA THR A 4 -36.31 -1.52 18.84
C THR A 4 -35.58 -2.85 18.71
N SER A 5 -35.65 -3.43 17.52
CA SER A 5 -34.78 -4.52 17.13
C SER A 5 -33.37 -3.95 17.10
N THR A 6 -32.55 -4.31 18.08
CA THR A 6 -31.09 -4.18 18.01
C THR A 6 -30.64 -4.77 16.68
N PRO A 7 -29.98 -3.99 15.81
CA PRO A 7 -29.38 -4.58 14.62
C PRO A 7 -28.31 -5.54 15.14
N ASP A 8 -28.57 -6.80 14.80
CA ASP A 8 -27.68 -7.93 14.74
C ASP A 8 -26.20 -7.53 14.75
N ASP A 9 -25.47 -8.20 15.65
CA ASP A 9 -24.01 -8.23 15.77
C ASP A 9 -23.43 -8.53 14.39
N VAL A 10 -23.19 -7.48 13.59
CA VAL A 10 -22.46 -7.62 12.34
C VAL A 10 -21.06 -8.05 12.76
N PRO A 11 -20.61 -9.28 12.44
CA PRO A 11 -19.22 -9.61 12.69
C PRO A 11 -18.45 -8.57 11.90
N ALA A 12 -17.60 -7.82 12.58
CA ALA A 12 -16.65 -6.94 11.94
C ALA A 12 -15.86 -7.83 10.98
N VAL A 13 -16.30 -7.84 9.72
CA VAL A 13 -15.54 -8.33 8.59
C VAL A 13 -14.30 -7.46 8.62
N HIS A 14 -13.32 -7.91 9.39
CA HIS A 14 -11.97 -7.53 9.11
C HIS A 14 -11.76 -8.17 7.76
N ASP A 15 -12.01 -7.36 6.73
CA ASP A 15 -11.32 -7.44 5.48
C ASP A 15 -9.84 -7.56 5.86
N THR A 16 -9.37 -8.78 6.10
CA THR A 16 -8.00 -9.21 5.80
C THR A 16 -7.83 -9.19 4.29
N ASN A 17 -8.32 -8.13 3.65
CA ASN A 17 -7.85 -7.73 2.37
C ASN A 17 -6.39 -7.39 2.59
N ASP A 18 -5.59 -7.76 1.61
CA ASP A 18 -4.22 -7.33 1.47
C ASP A 18 -4.11 -5.79 1.27
N ASP A 19 -5.18 -5.02 1.55
CA ASP A 19 -5.41 -3.59 1.31
C ASP A 19 -4.34 -2.67 1.93
N GLY A 20 -3.54 -3.18 2.86
CA GLY A 20 -2.43 -2.44 3.47
C GLY A 20 -1.04 -2.81 2.95
N ARG A 21 -0.89 -3.86 2.14
CA ARG A 21 0.43 -4.31 1.68
C ARG A 21 0.81 -3.62 0.38
N LEU A 22 1.84 -2.79 0.45
CA LEU A 22 2.45 -2.22 -0.73
C LEU A 22 3.52 -3.16 -1.29
N ARG A 23 3.50 -3.35 -2.61
CA ARG A 23 4.62 -3.92 -3.35
C ARG A 23 5.66 -2.84 -3.59
N SER A 24 6.91 -3.29 -3.71
CA SER A 24 8.04 -2.43 -4.03
C SER A 24 8.76 -2.97 -5.26
N VAL A 25 9.17 -2.05 -6.14
CA VAL A 25 9.91 -2.36 -7.36
C VAL A 25 10.98 -1.32 -7.56
N VAL A 26 12.19 -1.77 -7.87
CA VAL A 26 13.35 -0.93 -8.13
C VAL A 26 13.70 -1.02 -9.61
N VAL A 27 13.94 0.12 -10.24
CA VAL A 27 14.39 0.23 -11.62
C VAL A 27 15.74 0.93 -11.62
N THR A 28 16.75 0.26 -12.18
CA THR A 28 18.10 0.78 -12.30
C THR A 28 18.29 1.50 -13.62
N TYR A 29 18.93 2.66 -13.56
CA TYR A 29 19.27 3.49 -14.71
C TYR A 29 20.78 3.74 -14.75
N GLU A 30 21.36 3.77 -15.94
CA GLU A 30 22.78 4.05 -16.08
C GLU A 30 23.05 5.54 -15.82
N GLY A 31 23.92 5.83 -14.85
CA GLY A 31 24.36 7.20 -14.55
C GLY A 31 23.39 8.04 -13.72
N THR A 32 22.27 7.48 -13.25
CA THR A 32 21.35 8.13 -12.30
C THR A 32 21.02 7.21 -11.14
N PRO A 33 20.53 7.72 -10.00
CA PRO A 33 20.08 6.89 -8.89
C PRO A 33 19.00 5.89 -9.30
N ASP A 34 19.02 4.72 -8.65
CA ASP A 34 17.96 3.73 -8.77
C ASP A 34 16.63 4.32 -8.30
N ARG A 35 15.55 4.03 -9.03
CA ARG A 35 14.22 4.54 -8.73
C ARG A 35 13.39 3.43 -8.12
N GLN A 36 12.81 3.68 -6.94
CA GLN A 36 11.94 2.74 -6.27
C GLN A 36 10.52 3.28 -6.19
N THR A 37 9.54 2.45 -6.59
CA THR A 37 8.11 2.78 -6.57
C THR A 37 7.37 1.85 -5.59
N LEU A 38 6.52 2.42 -4.73
CA LEU A 38 5.62 1.68 -3.85
C LEU A 38 4.19 1.73 -4.37
N TYR A 39 3.54 0.58 -4.55
CA TYR A 39 2.20 0.50 -5.13
C TYR A 39 1.43 -0.72 -4.62
N PRO A 40 0.08 -0.70 -4.54
CA PRO A 40 -0.71 -1.86 -4.17
C PRO A 40 -0.65 -2.99 -5.21
N PRO A 41 -0.86 -4.25 -4.80
CA PRO A 41 -0.81 -5.40 -5.68
C PRO A 41 -1.83 -5.37 -6.83
N GLU A 42 -2.95 -4.67 -6.66
CA GLU A 42 -4.08 -4.51 -7.58
C GLU A 42 -3.95 -3.31 -8.52
N ALA A 43 -2.96 -2.44 -8.31
CA ALA A 43 -2.79 -1.25 -9.14
C ALA A 43 -2.42 -1.61 -10.58
N THR A 44 -3.12 -1.01 -11.53
CA THR A 44 -2.79 -1.09 -12.95
C THR A 44 -1.48 -0.34 -13.26
N GLU A 45 -0.91 -0.57 -14.44
CA GLU A 45 0.32 0.13 -14.87
C GLU A 45 0.13 1.65 -14.91
N THR A 46 -1.02 2.14 -15.40
CA THR A 46 -1.33 3.57 -15.44
C THR A 46 -1.46 4.15 -14.03
N GLU A 47 -2.15 3.47 -13.13
CA GLU A 47 -2.27 3.90 -11.73
C GLU A 47 -0.89 3.92 -11.08
N ARG A 48 -0.08 2.86 -11.25
CA ARG A 48 1.31 2.75 -10.77
C ARG A 48 2.15 3.97 -11.13
N LEU A 49 1.97 4.55 -12.32
CA LEU A 49 2.75 5.69 -12.80
C LEU A 49 2.21 7.06 -12.35
N THR A 50 0.94 7.15 -11.93
CA THR A 50 0.26 8.44 -11.73
C THR A 50 -0.24 8.66 -10.30
N HIS A 51 -0.52 7.59 -9.56
CA HIS A 51 -1.13 7.64 -8.23
C HIS A 51 -0.14 7.27 -7.11
N TRP A 52 1.03 6.75 -7.48
CA TRP A 52 1.92 6.09 -6.53
C TRP A 52 3.29 6.75 -6.43
N LEU A 53 3.87 6.65 -5.22
CA LEU A 53 5.08 7.35 -4.86
C LEU A 53 6.31 6.66 -5.47
N THR A 54 7.13 7.45 -6.16
CA THR A 54 8.45 7.04 -6.64
C THR A 54 9.50 8.00 -6.08
N ALA A 55 10.58 7.45 -5.54
CA ALA A 55 11.74 8.21 -5.08
C ALA A 55 13.03 7.44 -5.40
N ASP A 56 14.17 8.02 -5.06
CA ASP A 56 15.44 7.33 -5.18
C ASP A 56 15.50 6.19 -4.15
N ALA A 57 16.07 5.04 -4.52
CA ALA A 57 16.02 3.82 -3.71
C ALA A 57 16.71 3.98 -2.35
N ASP A 58 17.67 4.88 -2.25
CA ASP A 58 18.36 5.23 -1.00
C ASP A 58 17.51 6.09 -0.04
N ALA A 59 16.39 6.65 -0.50
CA ALA A 59 15.45 7.37 0.34
C ALA A 59 14.52 6.44 1.14
N PHE A 60 14.50 5.14 0.83
CA PHE A 60 13.69 4.15 1.54
C PHE A 60 14.53 3.40 2.56
N HIS A 61 14.14 3.49 3.83
CA HIS A 61 14.78 2.77 4.94
C HIS A 61 13.80 1.78 5.55
N HIS A 62 14.30 0.61 5.96
CA HIS A 62 13.50 -0.32 6.74
C HIS A 62 13.28 0.24 8.14
N LEU A 63 12.05 0.14 8.66
CA LEU A 63 11.72 0.64 10.01
C LEU A 63 12.60 0.01 11.10
N ASP A 64 13.02 -1.25 10.92
CA ASP A 64 13.91 -1.95 11.83
C ASP A 64 15.31 -1.32 11.92
N GLU A 65 15.73 -0.58 10.89
CA GLU A 65 17.02 0.13 10.85
C GLU A 65 16.97 1.48 11.58
N MET A 66 15.78 2.02 11.83
CA MET A 66 15.56 3.34 12.44
C MET A 66 15.30 3.28 13.95
N ARG A 67 15.46 2.10 14.57
CA ARG A 67 15.11 1.84 15.98
C ARG A 67 16.23 2.11 16.96
#